data_AF-A0A916VGX9-F1
#
_entry.id   AF-A0A916VGX9-F1
#
_cell.length_a   1.000
_cell.length_b   1.000
_cell.length_c   1.000
_cell.angle_alpha   90.00
_cell.angle_beta   90.00
_cell.angle_gamma   90.00
#
_symmetry.space_group_name_H-M   'P 1'
#
loop_
_entity.id
_entity.type
_entity.pdbx_description
1 polymer ?
#
loop_
_entity_poly.entity_id
_entity_poly.type
_entity_poly.pdbx_seq_one_letter_code
_entity_poly.pdbx_strand_id
1 'polypeptide(L)'
;MGKFLEDEKIFSFAFFGGIILIMIYMYLENYRYSYHIMLFACVLAYLIVGVIIGINAIIRAKMHNYYTIIPAIKGDAHSNMAFFINLSIKIMIEVVLCVILASMLKTWNREQKMTAQLSEWTSHQTYYTVTIGTGTDTENHDVDKKSIKFANYMLDHGGMLIDFQGWGSKDVFDTVEGNHLLVNAKYLDNNKVLNLSGNRIHLSSNTKTTYLLIPERYYSKRKKLIKLYRTFLSLDEAEKTTGKSLSLKAIAIKNNQSHFLYSINSFDYGNYSGSVKDSLLVVVSHKSLGGGGWNNPANMNWTSYVSDSALMTNDLSLLHRAINKTGFTPYVGGILNTKSYAAKQIASTQKKLLVTVIVAIISIFLALFEDIAFNTVYISNNRKKLAIKRLMGANYLKQFGEFILIILGVGVVEATLVYLITQKLSLSLGVFIIGNLLELSLLMLQGMHLNKKISETIKGE
;
A
#
# COMPACT_ATOMS: atom_id res chain seq x y z
N MET A 1 13.75 42.82 -18.52
CA MET A 1 12.35 42.37 -18.65
C MET A 1 12.12 41.48 -19.87
N GLY A 2 12.57 41.87 -21.08
CA GLY A 2 12.32 41.12 -22.33
C GLY A 2 12.76 39.66 -22.35
N LYS A 3 14.05 39.36 -22.10
CA LYS A 3 14.57 37.98 -22.08
C LYS A 3 13.89 37.05 -21.06
N PHE A 4 13.58 37.56 -19.87
CA PHE A 4 12.88 36.78 -18.83
C PHE A 4 11.45 36.40 -19.27
N LEU A 5 10.72 37.33 -19.91
CA LEU A 5 9.40 37.03 -20.47
C LEU A 5 9.47 36.03 -21.62
N GLU A 6 10.58 36.00 -22.35
CA GLU A 6 10.82 35.06 -23.44
C GLU A 6 11.14 33.66 -22.88
N ASP A 7 12.02 33.57 -21.88
CA ASP A 7 12.36 32.32 -21.17
C ASP A 7 11.15 31.73 -20.44
N GLU A 8 10.33 32.56 -19.79
CA GLU A 8 9.09 32.16 -19.12
C GLU A 8 8.01 31.72 -20.13
N LYS A 9 7.94 32.35 -21.31
CA LYS A 9 7.07 31.89 -22.40
C LYS A 9 7.51 30.52 -22.90
N ILE A 10 8.80 30.31 -23.12
CA ILE A 10 9.35 29.02 -23.57
C ILE A 10 9.11 27.93 -22.52
N PHE A 11 9.34 28.23 -21.24
CA PHE A 11 9.04 27.32 -20.14
C PHE A 11 7.55 26.99 -20.06
N SER A 12 6.69 28.01 -20.11
CA SER A 12 5.23 27.82 -20.10
C SER A 12 4.73 27.01 -21.29
N PHE A 13 5.31 27.23 -22.47
CA PHE A 13 4.94 26.51 -23.69
C PHE A 13 5.41 25.05 -23.65
N ALA A 14 6.63 24.78 -23.16
CA ALA A 14 7.15 23.44 -22.96
C ALA A 14 6.35 22.68 -21.89
N PHE A 15 5.98 23.35 -20.81
CA PHE A 15 5.17 22.77 -19.74
C PHE A 15 3.74 22.45 -20.22
N PHE A 16 3.11 23.37 -20.97
CA PHE A 16 1.79 23.16 -21.57
C PHE A 16 1.82 22.03 -22.60
N GLY A 17 2.88 21.96 -23.42
CA GLY A 17 3.13 20.84 -24.33
C GLY A 17 3.27 19.50 -23.61
N GLY A 18 3.97 19.48 -22.47
CA GLY A 18 4.08 18.30 -21.61
C GLY A 18 2.74 17.83 -21.05
N ILE A 19 1.89 18.76 -20.58
CA ILE A 19 0.54 18.45 -20.09
C ILE A 19 -0.33 17.90 -21.23
N ILE A 20 -0.27 18.49 -22.43
CA ILE A 20 -1.01 18.01 -23.60
C ILE A 20 -0.57 16.60 -24.02
N LEU A 21 0.74 16.33 -24.03
CA LEU A 21 1.26 15.00 -24.34
C LEU A 21 0.80 13.95 -23.33
N ILE A 22 0.78 14.29 -22.03
CA ILE A 22 0.24 13.43 -20.99
C ILE A 22 -1.27 13.20 -21.21
N MET A 23 -2.04 14.25 -21.56
CA MET A 23 -3.47 14.11 -21.88
C MET A 23 -3.73 13.17 -23.06
N ILE A 24 -2.96 13.31 -24.15
CA ILE A 24 -3.08 12.47 -25.34
C ILE A 24 -2.72 11.01 -25.01
N TYR A 25 -1.60 10.78 -24.34
CA TYR A 25 -1.16 9.44 -23.92
C TYR A 25 -2.26 8.72 -23.10
N MET A 26 -2.87 9.42 -22.16
CA MET A 26 -3.89 8.84 -21.30
C MET A 26 -5.23 8.59 -22.00
N TYR A 27 -5.60 9.45 -22.95
CA TYR A 27 -6.76 9.23 -23.80
C TYR A 27 -6.59 7.96 -24.63
N LEU A 28 -5.40 7.75 -25.20
CA LEU A 28 -5.05 6.56 -25.97
C LEU A 28 -5.07 5.27 -25.12
N GLU A 29 -4.70 5.36 -23.84
CA GLU A 29 -4.70 4.22 -22.88
C GLU A 29 -6.05 4.00 -22.16
N ASN A 30 -7.11 4.73 -22.53
CA ASN A 30 -8.50 4.48 -22.11
C ASN A 30 -8.77 4.57 -20.58
N TYR A 31 -8.04 5.41 -19.83
CA TYR A 31 -8.23 5.64 -18.39
C TYR A 31 -9.39 6.63 -18.08
N ARG A 32 -10.64 6.30 -18.46
CA ARG A 32 -11.81 7.21 -18.41
C ARG A 32 -12.09 7.90 -17.06
N TYR A 33 -11.96 7.24 -15.91
CA TYR A 33 -12.26 7.84 -14.60
C TYR A 33 -11.06 8.56 -13.96
N SER A 34 -9.83 8.06 -14.19
CA SER A 34 -8.61 8.70 -13.68
C SER A 34 -8.24 9.97 -14.46
N TYR A 35 -8.76 10.13 -15.68
CA TYR A 35 -8.54 11.31 -16.52
C TYR A 35 -9.04 12.59 -15.87
N HIS A 36 -10.25 12.63 -15.30
CA HIS A 36 -10.81 13.83 -14.69
C HIS A 36 -10.07 14.26 -13.41
N ILE A 37 -9.70 13.30 -12.56
CA ILE A 37 -8.95 13.55 -11.32
C ILE A 37 -7.54 14.04 -11.66
N MET A 38 -6.89 13.46 -12.67
CA MET A 38 -5.57 13.90 -13.07
C MET A 38 -5.60 15.24 -13.82
N LEU A 39 -6.65 15.52 -14.60
CA LEU A 39 -6.86 16.83 -15.21
C LEU A 39 -6.97 17.91 -14.13
N PHE A 40 -7.76 17.65 -13.08
CA PHE A 40 -7.82 18.52 -11.91
C PHE A 40 -6.44 18.70 -11.26
N ALA A 41 -5.67 17.62 -11.07
CA ALA A 41 -4.32 17.70 -10.49
C ALA A 41 -3.31 18.45 -11.38
N CYS A 42 -3.38 18.30 -12.71
CA CYS A 42 -2.53 19.02 -13.67
C CYS A 42 -2.88 20.52 -13.71
N VAL A 43 -4.17 20.87 -13.68
CA VAL A 43 -4.62 22.26 -13.57
C VAL A 43 -4.20 22.86 -12.22
N LEU A 44 -4.30 22.10 -11.13
CA LEU A 44 -3.82 22.52 -9.81
C LEU A 44 -2.31 22.73 -9.80
N ALA A 45 -1.53 21.82 -10.37
CA ALA A 45 -0.08 21.96 -10.51
C ALA A 45 0.28 23.18 -11.37
N TYR A 46 -0.46 23.44 -12.45
CA TYR A 46 -0.32 24.64 -13.26
C TYR A 46 -0.61 25.91 -12.47
N LEU A 47 -1.68 25.92 -11.66
CA LEU A 47 -1.99 27.05 -10.77
C LEU A 47 -0.88 27.27 -9.74
N ILE A 48 -0.34 26.20 -9.14
CA ILE A 48 0.78 26.30 -8.19
C ILE A 48 2.03 26.88 -8.88
N VAL A 49 2.38 26.38 -10.06
CA VAL A 49 3.50 26.92 -10.86
C VAL A 49 3.24 28.38 -11.24
N GLY A 50 2.02 28.73 -11.65
CA GLY A 50 1.62 30.09 -11.94
C GLY A 50 1.71 31.02 -10.73
N VAL A 51 1.35 30.54 -9.54
CA VAL A 51 1.52 31.27 -8.28
C VAL A 51 3.00 31.44 -7.95
N ILE A 52 3.83 30.40 -8.13
CA ILE A 52 5.29 30.48 -7.92
C ILE A 52 5.93 31.47 -8.90
N ILE A 53 5.55 31.44 -10.19
CA ILE A 53 6.01 32.39 -11.20
C ILE A 53 5.53 33.80 -10.85
N GLY A 54 4.27 33.97 -10.43
CA GLY A 54 3.71 35.25 -10.00
C GLY A 54 4.44 35.83 -8.79
N ILE A 55 4.70 35.01 -7.78
CA ILE A 55 5.52 35.35 -6.61
C ILE A 55 6.92 35.75 -7.08
N ASN A 56 7.59 34.94 -7.90
CA ASN A 56 8.91 35.22 -8.45
C ASN A 56 8.96 36.50 -9.29
N ALA A 57 7.90 36.81 -10.05
CA ALA A 57 7.77 38.02 -10.83
C ALA A 57 7.56 39.25 -9.95
N ILE A 58 6.77 39.14 -8.87
CA ILE A 58 6.59 40.21 -7.87
C ILE A 58 7.91 40.46 -7.13
N ILE A 59 8.62 39.40 -6.74
CA ILE A 59 9.94 39.48 -6.11
C ILE A 59 10.93 40.15 -7.06
N ARG A 60 10.99 39.73 -8.34
CA ARG A 60 11.85 40.35 -9.35
C ARG A 60 11.46 41.79 -9.65
N ALA A 61 10.18 42.12 -9.72
CA ALA A 61 9.70 43.49 -9.93
C ALA A 61 10.09 44.39 -8.75
N LYS A 62 9.99 43.90 -7.51
CA LYS A 62 10.53 44.59 -6.32
C LYS A 62 12.06 44.69 -6.34
N MET A 63 12.76 43.68 -6.86
CA MET A 63 14.23 43.68 -7.01
C MET A 63 14.72 44.52 -8.22
N HIS A 64 13.87 44.84 -9.19
CA HIS A 64 14.19 45.65 -10.37
C HIS A 64 13.76 47.11 -10.21
N ASN A 65 13.93 47.66 -9.01
CA ASN A 65 13.86 49.09 -8.81
C ASN A 65 15.25 49.71 -9.12
N TYR A 66 15.31 50.98 -9.53
CA TYR A 66 16.54 51.70 -9.93
C TYR A 66 17.67 51.63 -8.87
N TYR A 67 17.30 51.38 -7.61
CA TYR A 67 18.18 51.20 -6.46
C TYR A 67 18.99 49.89 -6.41
N THR A 68 18.76 48.90 -7.28
CA THR A 68 19.42 47.57 -7.21
C THR A 68 20.48 47.33 -8.28
N ILE A 69 20.47 48.11 -9.38
CA ILE A 69 21.41 47.94 -10.50
C ILE A 69 22.82 48.42 -10.12
N ILE A 70 22.93 49.57 -9.45
CA ILE A 70 24.23 50.11 -8.99
C ILE A 70 24.86 49.20 -7.92
N PRO A 71 24.13 48.70 -6.91
CA PRO A 71 24.62 47.65 -6.02
C PRO A 71 24.97 46.35 -6.74
N ALA A 72 24.17 45.85 -7.69
CA ALA A 72 24.49 44.63 -8.44
C ALA A 72 25.81 44.74 -9.23
N ILE A 73 26.07 45.90 -9.85
CA ILE A 73 27.33 46.19 -10.54
C ILE A 73 28.51 46.35 -9.56
N LYS A 74 28.27 46.86 -8.34
CA LYS A 74 29.26 46.95 -7.25
C LYS A 74 29.38 45.68 -6.38
N GLY A 75 28.65 44.62 -6.71
CA GLY A 75 28.62 43.36 -5.95
C GLY A 75 27.90 43.42 -4.59
N ASP A 76 26.99 44.37 -4.40
CA ASP A 76 26.14 44.61 -3.21
C ASP A 76 24.66 44.20 -3.40
N ALA A 77 24.33 43.41 -4.42
CA ALA A 77 22.97 42.84 -4.55
C ALA A 77 22.75 41.70 -3.54
N HIS A 78 22.59 42.07 -2.26
CA HIS A 78 22.17 41.16 -1.20
C HIS A 78 20.65 41.03 -1.21
N SER A 79 20.14 39.95 -1.81
CA SER A 79 18.71 39.63 -1.70
C SER A 79 18.51 38.64 -0.57
N ASN A 80 18.36 39.14 0.65
CA ASN A 80 17.92 38.34 1.80
C ASN A 80 16.58 37.65 1.51
N MET A 81 15.72 38.31 0.71
CA MET A 81 14.45 37.74 0.27
C MET A 81 14.65 36.48 -0.57
N ALA A 82 15.55 36.51 -1.57
CA ALA A 82 15.85 35.34 -2.39
C ALA A 82 16.37 34.16 -1.56
N PHE A 83 17.17 34.42 -0.52
CA PHE A 83 17.65 33.38 0.39
C PHE A 83 16.49 32.69 1.12
N PHE A 84 15.56 33.45 1.72
CA PHE A 84 14.42 32.87 2.44
C PHE A 84 13.42 32.14 1.52
N ILE A 85 13.27 32.58 0.27
CA ILE A 85 12.42 31.89 -0.71
C ILE A 85 13.01 30.53 -1.08
N ASN A 86 14.29 30.47 -1.44
CA ASN A 86 14.96 29.19 -1.76
C ASN A 86 14.96 28.28 -0.51
N LEU A 87 15.17 28.83 0.68
CA LEU A 87 15.05 28.07 1.92
C LEU A 87 13.65 27.42 2.08
N SER A 88 12.59 28.15 1.77
CA SER A 88 11.22 27.63 1.88
C SER A 88 10.92 26.57 0.81
N ILE A 89 11.42 26.77 -0.42
CA ILE A 89 11.27 25.82 -1.53
C ILE A 89 12.03 24.53 -1.24
N LYS A 90 13.27 24.62 -0.74
CA LYS A 90 14.09 23.50 -0.28
C LYS A 90 13.34 22.62 0.73
N ILE A 91 12.88 23.22 1.84
CA ILE A 91 12.12 22.50 2.88
C ILE A 91 10.91 21.79 2.27
N MET A 92 10.17 22.46 1.38
CA MET A 92 9.00 21.86 0.72
C MET A 92 9.37 20.67 -0.17
N ILE A 93 10.39 20.82 -1.02
CA ILE A 93 10.85 19.77 -1.94
C ILE A 93 11.34 18.54 -1.17
N GLU A 94 12.14 18.75 -0.13
CA GLU A 94 12.71 17.66 0.66
C GLU A 94 11.65 16.90 1.45
N VAL A 95 10.68 17.60 2.05
CA VAL A 95 9.55 16.95 2.71
C VAL A 95 8.73 16.11 1.72
N VAL A 96 8.45 16.64 0.52
CA VAL A 96 7.73 15.91 -0.53
C VAL A 96 8.53 14.68 -0.98
N LEU A 97 9.84 14.81 -1.21
CA LEU A 97 10.73 13.70 -1.55
C LEU A 97 10.68 12.60 -0.48
N CYS A 98 10.69 12.98 0.80
CA CYS A 98 10.59 12.02 1.90
C CYS A 98 9.28 11.24 1.90
N VAL A 99 8.16 11.91 1.63
CA VAL A 99 6.84 11.24 1.50
C VAL A 99 6.84 10.26 0.33
N ILE A 100 7.43 10.63 -0.81
CA ILE A 100 7.57 9.77 -1.99
C ILE A 100 8.41 8.53 -1.66
N LEU A 101 9.57 8.71 -1.02
CA LEU A 101 10.45 7.61 -0.61
C LEU A 101 9.77 6.68 0.41
N ALA A 102 9.03 7.24 1.38
CA ALA A 102 8.26 6.44 2.34
C ALA A 102 7.17 5.61 1.65
N SER A 103 6.46 6.20 0.68
CA SER A 103 5.46 5.52 -0.14
C SER A 103 6.08 4.40 -0.99
N MET A 104 7.26 4.67 -1.57
CA MET A 104 8.04 3.68 -2.33
C MET A 104 8.43 2.50 -1.45
N LEU A 105 8.98 2.74 -0.26
CA LEU A 105 9.35 1.69 0.70
C LEU A 105 8.14 0.87 1.14
N LYS A 106 6.98 1.50 1.36
CA LYS A 106 5.73 0.79 1.68
C LYS A 106 5.29 -0.10 0.52
N THR A 107 5.36 0.41 -0.71
CA THR A 107 4.97 -0.32 -1.91
C THR A 107 5.92 -1.48 -2.21
N TRP A 108 7.23 -1.28 -2.01
CA TRP A 108 8.25 -2.32 -2.12
C TRP A 108 8.02 -3.44 -1.11
N ASN A 109 7.83 -3.11 0.17
CA ASN A 109 7.55 -4.10 1.21
C ASN A 109 6.26 -4.88 0.93
N ARG A 110 5.25 -4.23 0.36
CA ARG A 110 4.02 -4.89 -0.10
C ARG A 110 4.30 -5.86 -1.24
N GLU A 111 5.04 -5.44 -2.27
CA GLU A 111 5.41 -6.27 -3.41
C GLU A 111 6.13 -7.56 -2.95
N GLN A 112 7.14 -7.41 -2.09
CA GLN A 112 7.90 -8.55 -1.56
C GLN A 112 7.00 -9.57 -0.85
N LYS A 113 6.09 -9.09 0.02
CA LYS A 113 5.16 -9.96 0.73
C LYS A 113 4.15 -10.63 -0.21
N MET A 114 3.62 -9.89 -1.19
CA MET A 114 2.69 -10.44 -2.18
C MET A 114 3.37 -11.49 -3.06
N THR A 115 4.60 -11.25 -3.49
CA THR A 115 5.40 -12.18 -4.29
C THR A 115 5.70 -13.47 -3.52
N ALA A 116 6.01 -13.37 -2.22
CA ALA A 116 6.17 -14.54 -1.35
C ALA A 116 4.86 -15.34 -1.23
N GLN A 117 3.72 -14.68 -1.01
CA GLN A 117 2.41 -15.34 -0.97
C GLN A 117 2.06 -16.02 -2.31
N LEU A 118 2.30 -15.34 -3.45
CA LEU A 118 2.05 -15.93 -4.76
C LEU A 118 2.93 -17.16 -4.98
N SER A 119 4.20 -17.13 -4.57
CA SER A 119 5.07 -18.31 -4.69
C SER A 119 4.48 -19.52 -3.97
N GLU A 120 3.97 -19.33 -2.75
CA GLU A 120 3.24 -20.36 -2.01
C GLU A 120 1.99 -20.82 -2.80
N TRP A 121 1.15 -19.88 -3.26
CA TRP A 121 -0.08 -20.16 -4.02
C TRP A 121 0.17 -20.89 -5.36
N THR A 122 1.22 -20.53 -6.08
CA THR A 122 1.57 -21.15 -7.37
C THR A 122 1.97 -22.60 -7.22
N SER A 123 2.55 -22.98 -6.06
CA SER A 123 2.90 -24.37 -5.72
C SER A 123 1.69 -25.26 -5.46
N HIS A 124 0.52 -24.68 -5.15
CA HIS A 124 -0.72 -25.42 -4.94
C HIS A 124 -1.55 -25.56 -6.23
N GLN A 125 -2.62 -26.38 -6.18
CA GLN A 125 -3.56 -26.50 -7.29
C GLN A 125 -4.28 -25.18 -7.57
N THR A 126 -4.68 -25.00 -8.83
CA THR A 126 -5.47 -23.85 -9.25
C THR A 126 -6.91 -24.02 -8.78
N TYR A 127 -7.44 -23.03 -8.08
CA TYR A 127 -8.84 -22.99 -7.66
C TYR A 127 -9.61 -21.86 -8.35
N TYR A 128 -10.87 -22.14 -8.61
CA TYR A 128 -11.88 -21.25 -9.16
C TYR A 128 -12.94 -20.95 -8.10
N THR A 129 -13.37 -19.70 -8.04
CA THR A 129 -14.42 -19.21 -7.15
C THR A 129 -15.28 -18.16 -7.88
N VAL A 130 -16.36 -17.73 -7.25
CA VAL A 130 -17.25 -16.69 -7.76
C VAL A 130 -17.27 -15.50 -6.82
N THR A 131 -17.57 -14.33 -7.38
CA THR A 131 -17.99 -13.16 -6.60
C THR A 131 -19.46 -12.87 -6.88
N ILE A 132 -20.15 -12.30 -5.91
CA ILE A 132 -21.53 -11.83 -6.09
C ILE A 132 -21.50 -10.41 -6.68
N GLY A 133 -22.33 -10.16 -7.69
CA GLY A 133 -22.54 -8.82 -8.26
C GLY A 133 -23.43 -7.96 -7.36
N THR A 134 -23.28 -6.63 -7.42
CA THR A 134 -24.11 -5.70 -6.65
C THR A 134 -25.55 -5.70 -7.19
N GLY A 135 -26.52 -6.15 -6.38
CA GLY A 135 -27.95 -6.11 -6.67
C GLY A 135 -28.73 -5.07 -5.86
N THR A 136 -30.00 -4.91 -6.18
CA THR A 136 -31.00 -4.07 -5.48
C THR A 136 -31.64 -4.80 -4.29
N ASP A 137 -32.29 -4.09 -3.36
CA ASP A 137 -32.82 -4.67 -2.11
C ASP A 137 -33.84 -5.81 -2.30
N THR A 138 -34.64 -5.77 -3.38
CA THR A 138 -35.56 -6.86 -3.73
C THR A 138 -34.86 -8.12 -4.24
N GLU A 139 -33.63 -8.00 -4.74
CA GLU A 139 -32.81 -9.13 -5.19
C GLU A 139 -32.16 -9.86 -4.01
N ASN A 140 -31.99 -9.23 -2.85
CA ASN A 140 -31.24 -9.78 -1.72
C ASN A 140 -31.84 -11.09 -1.15
N HIS A 141 -33.17 -11.18 -1.00
CA HIS A 141 -33.80 -12.41 -0.49
C HIS A 141 -33.68 -13.58 -1.48
N ASP A 142 -33.74 -13.30 -2.78
CA ASP A 142 -33.53 -14.33 -3.80
C ASP A 142 -32.05 -14.73 -3.90
N VAL A 143 -31.12 -13.78 -3.76
CA VAL A 143 -29.68 -14.05 -3.65
C VAL A 143 -29.41 -15.02 -2.51
N ASP A 144 -29.95 -14.80 -1.31
CA ASP A 144 -29.73 -15.68 -0.15
C ASP A 144 -30.14 -17.12 -0.45
N LYS A 145 -31.37 -17.31 -0.94
CA LYS A 145 -31.89 -18.64 -1.28
C LYS A 145 -31.04 -19.34 -2.34
N LYS A 146 -30.50 -18.58 -3.29
CA LYS A 146 -29.69 -19.11 -4.40
C LYS A 146 -28.26 -19.39 -3.96
N SER A 147 -27.67 -18.53 -3.11
CA SER A 147 -26.38 -18.73 -2.43
C SER A 147 -26.38 -20.01 -1.61
N ILE A 148 -27.45 -20.27 -0.83
CA ILE A 148 -27.62 -21.52 -0.08
C ILE A 148 -27.56 -22.74 -1.02
N LYS A 149 -28.31 -22.71 -2.12
CA LYS A 149 -28.36 -23.82 -3.10
C LYS A 149 -27.01 -24.02 -3.78
N PHE A 150 -26.36 -22.93 -4.17
CA PHE A 150 -25.02 -22.93 -4.74
C PHE A 150 -23.99 -23.53 -3.78
N ALA A 151 -23.95 -23.06 -2.54
CA ALA A 151 -23.06 -23.57 -1.51
C ALA A 151 -23.27 -25.06 -1.24
N ASN A 152 -24.52 -25.49 -1.03
CA ASN A 152 -24.83 -26.90 -0.80
C ASN A 152 -24.39 -27.78 -1.98
N TYR A 153 -24.69 -27.36 -3.22
CA TYR A 153 -24.28 -28.09 -4.41
C TYR A 153 -22.74 -28.21 -4.50
N MET A 154 -22.02 -27.11 -4.26
CA MET A 154 -20.56 -27.10 -4.24
C MET A 154 -20.01 -28.05 -3.17
N LEU A 155 -20.52 -27.98 -1.94
CA LEU A 155 -20.08 -28.82 -0.82
C LEU A 155 -20.35 -30.32 -1.06
N ASP A 156 -21.47 -30.67 -1.70
CA ASP A 156 -21.84 -32.05 -2.01
C ASP A 156 -20.98 -32.67 -3.11
N HIS A 157 -20.47 -31.85 -4.03
CA HIS A 157 -19.76 -32.31 -5.23
C HIS A 157 -18.24 -32.05 -5.15
N GLY A 158 -17.70 -31.89 -3.93
CA GLY A 158 -16.26 -31.82 -3.71
C GLY A 158 -15.64 -30.42 -3.77
N GLY A 159 -16.45 -29.37 -3.72
CA GLY A 159 -16.00 -28.01 -3.47
C GLY A 159 -15.38 -27.86 -2.09
N MET A 160 -14.39 -26.99 -1.98
CA MET A 160 -13.70 -26.63 -0.74
C MET A 160 -14.32 -25.37 -0.16
N LEU A 161 -14.55 -25.39 1.16
CA LEU A 161 -14.89 -24.20 1.94
C LEU A 161 -13.66 -23.82 2.74
N ILE A 162 -13.30 -22.55 2.66
CA ILE A 162 -12.28 -21.95 3.49
C ILE A 162 -12.58 -20.47 3.69
N ASP A 163 -12.70 -20.08 4.94
CA ASP A 163 -12.89 -18.70 5.33
C ASP A 163 -12.06 -18.37 6.57
N PHE A 164 -11.42 -17.22 6.55
CA PHE A 164 -10.61 -16.72 7.66
C PHE A 164 -11.04 -15.31 8.00
N GLN A 165 -11.56 -15.16 9.22
CA GLN A 165 -12.06 -13.89 9.75
C GLN A 165 -11.06 -13.25 10.73
N GLY A 166 -9.94 -13.92 11.01
CA GLY A 166 -8.93 -13.53 12.01
C GLY A 166 -8.01 -12.38 11.63
N TRP A 167 -8.50 -11.37 10.90
CA TRP A 167 -7.69 -10.24 10.45
C TRP A 167 -7.45 -9.20 11.56
N GLY A 168 -8.35 -9.12 12.55
CA GLY A 168 -8.28 -8.16 13.67
C GLY A 168 -7.58 -8.71 14.91
N SER A 169 -7.89 -9.95 15.31
CA SER A 169 -7.42 -10.57 16.56
C SER A 169 -6.70 -11.89 16.32
N LYS A 170 -5.63 -12.11 17.07
CA LYS A 170 -4.91 -13.40 17.09
C LYS A 170 -5.45 -14.37 18.14
N ASP A 171 -6.51 -14.00 18.86
CA ASP A 171 -7.09 -14.81 19.92
C ASP A 171 -8.08 -15.85 19.34
N VAL A 172 -7.96 -17.12 19.76
CA VAL A 172 -8.89 -18.18 19.37
C VAL A 172 -10.21 -18.15 20.15
N PHE A 173 -10.30 -17.32 21.20
CA PHE A 173 -11.53 -17.10 21.97
C PHE A 173 -12.39 -15.95 21.41
N ASP A 174 -11.91 -15.26 20.37
CA ASP A 174 -12.71 -14.31 19.61
C ASP A 174 -13.32 -15.04 18.41
N THR A 175 -14.65 -15.17 18.41
CA THR A 175 -15.37 -15.85 17.32
C THR A 175 -15.68 -14.96 16.14
N VAL A 176 -15.49 -13.65 16.24
CA VAL A 176 -15.80 -12.71 15.16
C VAL A 176 -14.53 -12.39 14.39
N GLU A 177 -13.50 -11.90 15.08
CA GLU A 177 -12.25 -11.47 14.44
C GLU A 177 -11.03 -12.27 14.89
N GLY A 178 -11.24 -13.40 15.57
CA GLY A 178 -10.17 -14.19 16.15
C GLY A 178 -9.49 -15.17 15.22
N ASN A 179 -8.44 -15.81 15.72
CA ASN A 179 -7.56 -16.71 14.95
C ASN A 179 -8.19 -18.08 14.70
N HIS A 180 -9.22 -18.12 13.86
CA HIS A 180 -9.89 -19.34 13.47
C HIS A 180 -10.20 -19.37 11.97
N LEU A 181 -10.18 -20.56 11.38
CA LEU A 181 -10.70 -20.78 10.04
C LEU A 181 -11.97 -21.62 10.09
N LEU A 182 -12.95 -21.23 9.29
CA LEU A 182 -14.06 -22.08 8.96
C LEU A 182 -13.73 -22.86 7.68
N VAL A 183 -13.77 -24.19 7.75
CA VAL A 183 -13.37 -25.07 6.65
C VAL A 183 -14.32 -26.25 6.51
N ASN A 184 -14.26 -26.95 5.38
CA ASN A 184 -14.91 -28.27 5.25
C ASN A 184 -13.91 -29.43 5.22
N ALA A 185 -14.41 -30.66 5.17
CA ALA A 185 -13.56 -31.86 5.09
C ALA A 185 -12.61 -31.84 3.88
N LYS A 186 -13.05 -31.30 2.74
CA LYS A 186 -12.25 -31.19 1.52
C LYS A 186 -10.97 -30.36 1.73
N TYR A 187 -11.02 -29.34 2.57
CA TYR A 187 -9.83 -28.58 2.95
C TYR A 187 -8.77 -29.48 3.63
N LEU A 188 -9.18 -30.40 4.51
CA LEU A 188 -8.28 -31.33 5.20
C LEU A 188 -7.69 -32.40 4.26
N ASP A 189 -8.36 -32.71 3.16
CA ASP A 189 -7.84 -33.60 2.11
C ASP A 189 -6.78 -32.92 1.23
N ASN A 190 -6.84 -31.60 1.13
CA ASN A 190 -5.90 -30.81 0.35
C ASN A 190 -4.73 -30.24 1.19
N ASN A 191 -4.96 -30.02 2.49
CA ASN A 191 -4.01 -29.40 3.41
C ASN A 191 -3.67 -30.35 4.56
N LYS A 192 -2.39 -30.43 4.91
CA LYS A 192 -1.92 -31.34 5.96
C LYS A 192 -2.21 -30.74 7.34
N VAL A 193 -3.15 -31.34 8.07
CA VAL A 193 -3.42 -31.03 9.48
C VAL A 193 -3.12 -32.27 10.33
N LEU A 194 -2.26 -32.10 11.33
CA LEU A 194 -1.74 -33.20 12.16
C LEU A 194 -2.37 -33.22 13.54
N ASN A 195 -2.74 -34.42 13.98
CA ASN A 195 -3.09 -34.69 15.37
C ASN A 195 -1.85 -34.76 16.27
N LEU A 196 -2.05 -34.92 17.59
CA LEU A 196 -0.97 -35.02 18.56
C LEU A 196 0.03 -36.16 18.28
N SER A 197 -0.42 -37.27 17.70
CA SER A 197 0.43 -38.40 17.28
C SER A 197 1.23 -38.13 15.99
N GLY A 198 0.98 -37.00 15.30
CA GLY A 198 1.62 -36.67 14.03
C GLY A 198 0.97 -37.28 12.80
N ASN A 199 -0.17 -37.95 12.96
CA ASN A 199 -0.95 -38.51 11.86
C ASN A 199 -1.86 -37.43 11.27
N ARG A 200 -2.09 -37.51 9.96
CA ARG A 200 -3.01 -36.61 9.25
C ARG A 200 -4.44 -36.87 9.70
N ILE A 201 -5.18 -35.79 9.95
CA ILE A 201 -6.61 -35.87 10.26
C ILE A 201 -7.39 -35.95 8.95
N HIS A 202 -8.24 -36.97 8.83
CA HIS A 202 -9.25 -37.09 7.80
C HIS A 202 -10.63 -37.16 8.45
N LEU A 203 -11.59 -36.44 7.88
CA LEU A 203 -12.97 -36.39 8.34
C LEU A 203 -13.90 -36.63 7.14
N SER A 204 -15.05 -37.26 7.37
CA SER A 204 -16.05 -37.45 6.32
C SER A 204 -16.69 -36.11 5.95
N SER A 205 -16.85 -35.85 4.65
CA SER A 205 -17.59 -34.69 4.12
C SER A 205 -19.08 -34.72 4.45
N ASN A 206 -19.64 -35.91 4.70
CA ASN A 206 -21.06 -36.15 4.87
C ASN A 206 -21.45 -36.44 6.34
N THR A 207 -20.90 -35.64 7.27
CA THR A 207 -21.09 -35.80 8.71
C THR A 207 -22.15 -34.84 9.27
N LYS A 208 -22.92 -35.25 10.28
CA LYS A 208 -23.79 -34.35 11.08
C LYS A 208 -23.05 -33.73 12.28
N THR A 209 -21.75 -34.00 12.40
CA THR A 209 -20.90 -33.51 13.48
C THR A 209 -20.04 -32.36 13.00
N THR A 210 -20.10 -31.23 13.71
CA THR A 210 -19.11 -30.15 13.57
C THR A 210 -17.88 -30.51 14.39
N TYR A 211 -16.70 -30.37 13.81
CA TYR A 211 -15.44 -30.64 14.52
C TYR A 211 -14.68 -29.36 14.78
N LEU A 212 -14.21 -29.17 16.01
CA LEU A 212 -13.25 -28.13 16.37
C LEU A 212 -11.88 -28.76 16.48
N LEU A 213 -10.98 -28.46 15.55
CA LEU A 213 -9.58 -28.85 15.62
C LEU A 213 -8.82 -27.74 16.36
N ILE A 214 -8.45 -28.04 17.61
CA ILE A 214 -7.95 -27.05 18.57
C ILE A 214 -6.45 -27.29 18.79
N PRO A 215 -5.58 -26.28 18.59
CA PRO A 215 -4.17 -26.39 18.94
C PRO A 215 -3.97 -26.84 20.38
N GLU A 216 -3.02 -27.74 20.59
CA GLU A 216 -2.73 -28.39 21.88
C GLU A 216 -2.68 -27.39 23.04
N ARG A 217 -2.05 -26.23 22.84
CA ARG A 217 -1.94 -25.17 23.85
C ARG A 217 -3.29 -24.65 24.39
N TYR A 218 -4.36 -24.76 23.59
CA TYR A 218 -5.72 -24.31 23.95
C TYR A 218 -6.64 -25.47 24.34
N TYR A 219 -6.20 -26.71 24.19
CA TYR A 219 -7.06 -27.89 24.36
C TYR A 219 -7.54 -28.11 25.82
N SER A 220 -6.79 -27.61 26.80
CA SER A 220 -7.23 -27.57 28.22
C SER A 220 -8.52 -26.77 28.40
N LYS A 221 -8.72 -25.72 27.59
CA LYS A 221 -9.89 -24.83 27.59
C LYS A 221 -11.00 -25.26 26.61
N ARG A 222 -10.93 -26.47 26.04
CA ARG A 222 -11.87 -26.96 25.01
C ARG A 222 -13.34 -26.86 25.39
N LYS A 223 -13.72 -27.06 26.65
CA LYS A 223 -15.13 -26.94 27.10
C LYS A 223 -15.68 -25.52 26.87
N LYS A 224 -14.86 -24.50 27.11
CA LYS A 224 -15.21 -23.09 26.86
C LYS A 224 -15.34 -22.84 25.35
N LEU A 225 -14.39 -23.32 24.56
CA LEU A 225 -14.42 -23.19 23.10
C LEU A 225 -15.62 -23.90 22.47
N ILE A 226 -15.97 -25.10 22.94
CA ILE A 226 -17.16 -25.83 22.50
C ILE A 226 -18.43 -24.99 22.71
N LYS A 227 -18.60 -24.42 23.91
CA LYS A 227 -19.75 -23.57 24.22
C LYS A 227 -19.79 -22.33 23.32
N LEU A 228 -18.65 -21.65 23.19
CA LEU A 228 -18.49 -20.43 22.41
C LEU A 228 -18.83 -20.64 20.92
N TYR A 229 -18.22 -21.65 20.29
CA TYR A 229 -18.45 -21.94 18.87
C TYR A 229 -19.83 -22.54 18.60
N ARG A 230 -20.45 -23.22 19.57
CA ARG A 230 -21.84 -23.66 19.45
C ARG A 230 -22.80 -22.48 19.37
N THR A 231 -22.55 -21.42 20.15
CA THR A 231 -23.30 -20.16 20.08
C THR A 231 -23.00 -19.40 18.80
N PHE A 232 -21.73 -19.27 18.41
CA PHE A 232 -21.34 -18.58 17.17
C PHE A 232 -21.96 -19.19 15.91
N LEU A 233 -22.04 -20.52 15.83
CA LEU A 233 -22.68 -21.23 14.73
C LEU A 233 -24.20 -21.38 14.91
N SER A 234 -24.77 -20.81 15.98
CA SER A 234 -26.19 -20.89 16.33
C SER A 234 -26.78 -22.30 16.25
N LEU A 235 -26.03 -23.33 16.69
CA LEU A 235 -26.45 -24.72 16.50
C LEU A 235 -27.71 -25.06 17.30
N ASP A 236 -27.91 -24.47 18.49
CA ASP A 236 -29.09 -24.71 19.31
C ASP A 236 -30.38 -24.19 18.63
N GLU A 237 -30.29 -23.09 17.90
CA GLU A 237 -31.40 -22.57 17.09
C GLU A 237 -31.66 -23.46 15.88
N ALA A 238 -30.59 -23.92 15.22
CA ALA A 238 -30.71 -24.87 14.11
C ALA A 238 -31.37 -26.20 14.54
N GLU A 239 -31.05 -26.71 15.74
CA GLU A 239 -31.69 -27.90 16.31
C GLU A 239 -33.19 -27.67 16.57
N LYS A 240 -33.56 -26.50 17.12
CA LYS A 240 -34.97 -26.13 17.35
C LYS A 240 -35.75 -26.05 16.04
N THR A 241 -35.18 -25.42 15.02
CA THR A 241 -35.84 -25.23 13.71
C THR A 241 -35.96 -26.54 12.93
N THR A 242 -34.93 -27.40 12.98
CA THR A 242 -34.86 -28.61 12.15
C THR A 242 -35.35 -29.88 12.85
N GLY A 243 -35.50 -29.85 14.18
CA GLY A 243 -35.83 -31.02 15.00
C GLY A 243 -34.73 -32.09 15.05
N LYS A 244 -33.52 -31.79 14.55
CA LYS A 244 -32.41 -32.74 14.47
C LYS A 244 -31.32 -32.33 15.44
N SER A 245 -30.82 -33.27 16.24
CA SER A 245 -29.66 -33.03 17.11
C SER A 245 -28.38 -32.88 16.29
N LEU A 246 -27.62 -31.82 16.59
CA LEU A 246 -26.36 -31.41 15.98
C LEU A 246 -25.24 -31.52 17.02
N SER A 247 -24.32 -32.44 16.76
CA SER A 247 -23.19 -32.71 17.64
C SER A 247 -21.99 -31.83 17.31
N LEU A 248 -21.28 -31.36 18.34
CA LEU A 248 -20.00 -30.65 18.19
C LEU A 248 -18.91 -31.38 18.98
N LYS A 249 -17.81 -31.75 18.32
CA LYS A 249 -16.70 -32.52 18.91
C LYS A 249 -15.38 -31.76 18.79
N ALA A 250 -14.57 -31.77 19.85
CA ALA A 250 -13.23 -31.20 19.83
C ALA A 250 -12.17 -32.28 19.59
N ILE A 251 -11.17 -31.98 18.76
CA ILE A 251 -10.01 -32.82 18.48
C ILE A 251 -8.75 -31.97 18.68
N ALA A 252 -7.75 -32.51 19.37
CA ALA A 252 -6.48 -31.81 19.57
C ALA A 252 -5.58 -31.92 18.33
N ILE A 253 -4.98 -30.80 17.92
CA ILE A 253 -3.96 -30.74 16.86
C ILE A 253 -2.64 -30.23 17.40
N LYS A 254 -1.53 -30.60 16.76
CA LYS A 254 -0.19 -30.12 17.16
C LYS A 254 -0.09 -28.60 17.08
N ASN A 255 0.70 -28.02 17.98
CA ASN A 255 1.14 -26.63 17.90
C ASN A 255 2.15 -26.43 16.74
N ASN A 256 2.42 -25.18 16.41
CA ASN A 256 3.30 -24.70 15.35
C ASN A 256 2.90 -25.16 13.94
N GLN A 257 1.61 -25.42 13.70
CA GLN A 257 1.13 -25.73 12.35
C GLN A 257 0.76 -24.45 11.59
N SER A 258 1.05 -24.41 10.30
CA SER A 258 0.63 -23.34 9.40
C SER A 258 -0.54 -23.82 8.54
N HIS A 259 -1.62 -23.05 8.51
CA HIS A 259 -2.85 -23.36 7.79
C HIS A 259 -3.02 -22.35 6.64
N PHE A 260 -3.08 -22.86 5.42
CA PHE A 260 -3.12 -22.04 4.22
C PHE A 260 -4.50 -21.40 4.01
N LEU A 261 -4.56 -20.11 3.66
CA LEU A 261 -5.81 -19.33 3.69
C LEU A 261 -6.60 -19.28 2.37
N TYR A 262 -5.97 -19.55 1.20
CA TYR A 262 -6.58 -19.41 -0.15
C TYR A 262 -7.39 -18.11 -0.40
N SER A 263 -7.24 -17.09 0.46
CA SER A 263 -8.10 -15.91 0.50
C SER A 263 -7.65 -14.89 -0.54
N ILE A 264 -8.48 -14.67 -1.56
CA ILE A 264 -8.24 -13.63 -2.57
C ILE A 264 -8.43 -12.23 -2.00
N ASN A 265 -9.32 -12.09 -1.01
CA ASN A 265 -9.61 -10.81 -0.36
C ASN A 265 -8.49 -10.38 0.60
N SER A 266 -7.59 -11.31 0.98
CA SER A 266 -6.43 -10.97 1.82
C SER A 266 -5.56 -9.90 1.16
N PHE A 267 -5.45 -9.92 -0.17
CA PHE A 267 -4.70 -8.92 -0.93
C PHE A 267 -5.29 -7.51 -0.79
N ASP A 268 -6.62 -7.40 -0.76
CA ASP A 268 -7.34 -6.13 -0.65
C ASP A 268 -7.28 -5.57 0.77
N TYR A 269 -7.33 -6.43 1.80
CA TYR A 269 -7.18 -6.04 3.20
C TYR A 269 -5.73 -5.76 3.65
N GLY A 270 -4.75 -5.88 2.74
CA GLY A 270 -3.34 -5.66 3.08
C GLY A 270 -2.69 -6.81 3.85
N ASN A 271 -3.34 -7.97 3.87
CA ASN A 271 -2.88 -9.17 4.54
C ASN A 271 -2.23 -10.12 3.55
N TYR A 272 -0.91 -10.12 3.58
CA TYR A 272 -0.08 -10.85 2.61
C TYR A 272 0.48 -12.17 3.15
N SER A 273 -0.10 -12.69 4.24
CA SER A 273 0.28 -13.99 4.77
C SER A 273 -0.56 -15.07 4.07
N GLY A 274 0.08 -15.87 3.22
CA GLY A 274 -0.58 -16.99 2.53
C GLY A 274 -1.11 -18.08 3.48
N SER A 275 -0.63 -18.08 4.72
CA SER A 275 -1.03 -18.99 5.78
C SER A 275 -1.10 -18.31 7.15
N VAL A 276 -1.82 -18.94 8.08
CA VAL A 276 -1.94 -18.52 9.48
C VAL A 276 -1.44 -19.60 10.42
N LYS A 277 -0.74 -19.20 11.46
CA LYS A 277 -0.12 -20.11 12.43
C LYS A 277 -1.07 -20.42 13.59
N ASP A 278 -1.20 -21.70 13.91
CA ASP A 278 -1.92 -22.21 15.08
C ASP A 278 -3.34 -21.66 15.24
N SER A 279 -4.04 -21.51 14.12
CA SER A 279 -5.47 -21.19 14.12
C SER A 279 -6.30 -22.39 14.56
N LEU A 280 -7.44 -22.11 15.17
CA LEU A 280 -8.48 -23.10 15.45
C LEU A 280 -9.25 -23.40 14.15
N LEU A 281 -9.39 -24.67 13.76
CA LEU A 281 -10.17 -25.03 12.58
C LEU A 281 -11.56 -25.48 12.98
N VAL A 282 -12.58 -24.78 12.49
CA VAL A 282 -13.99 -25.13 12.60
C VAL A 282 -14.37 -25.90 11.35
N VAL A 283 -14.43 -27.22 11.44
CA VAL A 283 -14.71 -28.10 10.31
C VAL A 283 -16.21 -28.37 10.25
N VAL A 284 -16.85 -27.87 9.19
CA VAL A 284 -18.30 -27.94 8.98
C VAL A 284 -18.66 -28.69 7.69
N SER A 285 -19.86 -29.22 7.69
CA SER A 285 -20.64 -29.61 6.51
C SER A 285 -22.00 -28.92 6.59
N HIS A 286 -22.70 -28.80 5.46
CA HIS A 286 -24.07 -28.28 5.48
C HIS A 286 -24.98 -29.11 6.42
N LYS A 287 -24.76 -30.43 6.55
CA LYS A 287 -25.52 -31.30 7.48
C LYS A 287 -25.19 -31.08 8.95
N SER A 288 -23.94 -30.73 9.26
CA SER A 288 -23.52 -30.41 10.63
C SER A 288 -24.14 -29.11 11.15
N LEU A 289 -24.60 -28.26 10.23
CA LEU A 289 -25.21 -26.96 10.50
C LEU A 289 -26.76 -27.02 10.40
N GLY A 290 -27.35 -28.22 10.47
CA GLY A 290 -28.80 -28.41 10.35
C GLY A 290 -29.34 -28.42 8.92
N GLY A 291 -28.51 -28.10 7.92
CA GLY A 291 -28.88 -28.12 6.52
C GLY A 291 -29.22 -29.54 6.04
N GLY A 292 -30.24 -29.65 5.19
CA GLY A 292 -30.67 -30.94 4.69
C GLY A 292 -31.58 -30.83 3.48
N GLY A 293 -30.99 -30.98 2.29
CA GLY A 293 -31.70 -30.91 1.02
C GLY A 293 -31.78 -29.51 0.42
N TRP A 294 -32.39 -29.41 -0.76
CA TRP A 294 -32.44 -28.20 -1.61
C TRP A 294 -33.17 -26.99 -0.99
N ASN A 295 -33.98 -27.21 0.06
CA ASN A 295 -34.89 -26.22 0.65
C ASN A 295 -34.64 -25.93 2.14
N ASN A 296 -33.72 -26.63 2.80
CA ASN A 296 -33.45 -26.40 4.23
C ASN A 296 -32.07 -25.75 4.41
N PRO A 297 -32.02 -24.43 4.65
CA PRO A 297 -30.75 -23.72 4.77
C PRO A 297 -29.97 -24.23 5.99
N ALA A 298 -28.69 -24.55 5.77
CA ALA A 298 -27.76 -24.66 6.88
C ALA A 298 -27.70 -23.31 7.62
N ASN A 299 -27.54 -23.33 8.95
CA ASN A 299 -27.53 -22.13 9.77
C ASN A 299 -26.22 -21.34 9.62
N MET A 300 -26.10 -20.66 8.47
CA MET A 300 -24.89 -19.98 8.05
C MET A 300 -25.25 -18.95 6.97
N ASN A 301 -24.61 -17.79 7.00
CA ASN A 301 -24.82 -16.73 6.01
C ASN A 301 -24.07 -17.04 4.70
N TRP A 302 -24.58 -17.98 3.92
CA TRP A 302 -23.94 -18.45 2.68
C TRP A 302 -23.68 -17.33 1.67
N THR A 303 -24.51 -16.29 1.63
CA THR A 303 -24.29 -15.14 0.76
C THR A 303 -22.98 -14.43 1.10
N SER A 304 -22.70 -14.18 2.38
CA SER A 304 -21.42 -13.61 2.80
C SER A 304 -20.24 -14.50 2.39
N TYR A 305 -20.29 -15.80 2.66
CA TYR A 305 -19.20 -16.72 2.28
C TYR A 305 -18.97 -16.82 0.76
N VAL A 306 -20.04 -16.75 -0.04
CA VAL A 306 -19.92 -16.72 -1.50
C VAL A 306 -19.35 -15.37 -1.96
N SER A 307 -19.81 -14.25 -1.39
CA SER A 307 -19.27 -12.91 -1.67
C SER A 307 -17.79 -12.79 -1.31
N ASP A 308 -17.39 -13.42 -0.20
CA ASP A 308 -16.00 -13.47 0.25
C ASP A 308 -15.15 -14.50 -0.51
N SER A 309 -15.72 -15.16 -1.52
CA SER A 309 -15.05 -16.18 -2.33
C SER A 309 -14.49 -17.35 -1.51
N ALA A 310 -15.11 -17.66 -0.37
CA ALA A 310 -14.72 -18.74 0.52
C ALA A 310 -15.00 -20.14 -0.06
N LEU A 311 -15.88 -20.23 -1.05
CA LEU A 311 -16.22 -21.48 -1.75
C LEU A 311 -15.44 -21.59 -3.05
N MET A 312 -14.70 -22.69 -3.20
CA MET A 312 -13.77 -22.85 -4.33
C MET A 312 -13.67 -24.30 -4.82
N THR A 313 -13.28 -24.48 -6.07
CA THR A 313 -13.10 -25.80 -6.70
C THR A 313 -11.92 -25.78 -7.67
N ASN A 314 -11.24 -26.91 -7.85
CA ASN A 314 -10.25 -27.07 -8.91
C ASN A 314 -10.87 -27.51 -10.25
N ASP A 315 -12.18 -27.81 -10.28
CA ASP A 315 -12.96 -28.16 -11.47
C ASP A 315 -13.85 -26.99 -11.91
N LEU A 316 -13.43 -26.27 -12.94
CA LEU A 316 -14.21 -25.17 -13.53
C LEU A 316 -15.57 -25.64 -14.08
N SER A 317 -15.65 -26.88 -14.58
CA SER A 317 -16.91 -27.44 -15.07
C SER A 317 -17.91 -27.66 -13.94
N LEU A 318 -17.44 -28.04 -12.75
CA LEU A 318 -18.27 -28.12 -11.54
C LEU A 318 -18.84 -26.75 -11.19
N LEU A 319 -18.01 -25.70 -11.23
CA LEU A 319 -18.45 -24.34 -10.92
C LEU A 319 -19.57 -23.88 -11.87
N HIS A 320 -19.39 -24.08 -13.19
CA HIS A 320 -20.43 -23.76 -14.17
C HIS A 320 -21.71 -24.57 -13.98
N ARG A 321 -21.60 -25.89 -13.69
CA ARG A 321 -22.76 -26.72 -13.37
C ARG A 321 -23.48 -26.20 -12.12
N ALA A 322 -22.75 -25.85 -11.07
CA ALA A 322 -23.31 -25.32 -9.82
C ALA A 322 -24.08 -24.01 -10.07
N ILE A 323 -23.49 -23.06 -10.79
CA ILE A 323 -24.12 -21.77 -11.15
C ILE A 323 -25.43 -22.02 -11.91
N ASN A 324 -25.38 -22.85 -12.97
CA ASN A 324 -26.53 -23.09 -13.84
C ASN A 324 -27.64 -23.88 -13.14
N LYS A 325 -27.31 -24.96 -12.42
CA LYS A 325 -28.31 -25.82 -11.77
C LYS A 325 -29.05 -25.12 -10.63
N THR A 326 -28.40 -24.17 -9.97
CA THR A 326 -28.98 -23.45 -8.83
C THR A 326 -29.70 -22.19 -9.27
N GLY A 327 -29.49 -21.75 -10.51
CA GLY A 327 -30.01 -20.51 -11.07
C GLY A 327 -29.34 -19.29 -10.46
N PHE A 328 -28.06 -19.41 -10.11
CA PHE A 328 -27.25 -18.34 -9.51
C PHE A 328 -26.64 -17.39 -10.55
N THR A 329 -26.75 -17.71 -11.85
CA THR A 329 -26.18 -16.96 -12.97
C THR A 329 -26.40 -15.44 -12.92
N PRO A 330 -27.60 -14.91 -12.62
CA PRO A 330 -27.82 -13.45 -12.60
C PRO A 330 -27.01 -12.71 -11.54
N TYR A 331 -26.56 -13.43 -10.50
CA TYR A 331 -25.88 -12.86 -9.34
C TYR A 331 -24.37 -13.03 -9.39
N VAL A 332 -23.83 -13.71 -10.40
CA VAL A 332 -22.38 -13.89 -10.57
C VAL A 332 -21.77 -12.60 -11.10
N GLY A 333 -21.02 -11.89 -10.27
CA GLY A 333 -20.24 -10.72 -10.66
C GLY A 333 -18.98 -11.09 -11.46
N GLY A 334 -18.46 -12.30 -11.25
CA GLY A 334 -17.36 -12.85 -12.03
C GLY A 334 -16.91 -14.23 -11.53
N ILE A 335 -16.24 -14.98 -12.40
CA ILE A 335 -15.51 -16.20 -12.03
C ILE A 335 -14.04 -15.82 -11.89
N LEU A 336 -13.47 -16.09 -10.71
CA LEU A 336 -12.09 -15.76 -10.40
C LEU A 336 -11.24 -17.03 -10.37
N ASN A 337 -10.09 -16.96 -11.05
CA ASN A 337 -9.01 -17.91 -10.90
C ASN A 337 -8.04 -17.36 -9.85
N THR A 338 -7.85 -18.09 -8.76
CA THR A 338 -7.00 -17.70 -7.61
C THR A 338 -5.58 -17.32 -8.03
N LYS A 339 -4.95 -18.08 -8.93
CA LYS A 339 -3.59 -17.80 -9.43
C LYS A 339 -3.54 -16.58 -10.34
N SER A 340 -4.46 -16.49 -11.31
CA SER A 340 -4.52 -15.34 -12.23
C SER A 340 -4.84 -14.04 -11.50
N TYR A 341 -5.72 -14.09 -10.50
CA TYR A 341 -6.04 -12.94 -9.66
C TYR A 341 -4.80 -12.46 -8.88
N ALA A 342 -4.11 -13.37 -8.20
CA ALA A 342 -2.88 -13.04 -7.47
C ALA A 342 -1.77 -12.49 -8.39
N ALA A 343 -1.58 -13.09 -9.57
CA ALA A 343 -0.63 -12.60 -10.58
C ALA A 343 -0.99 -11.19 -11.08
N LYS A 344 -2.28 -10.91 -11.32
CA LYS A 344 -2.76 -9.57 -11.71
C LYS A 344 -2.50 -8.54 -10.62
N GLN A 345 -2.69 -8.89 -9.34
CA GLN A 345 -2.45 -8.00 -8.22
C GLN A 345 -0.95 -7.67 -8.05
N ILE A 346 -0.07 -8.64 -8.29
CA ILE A 346 1.39 -8.41 -8.30
C ILE A 346 1.79 -7.52 -9.47
N ALA A 347 1.32 -7.80 -10.69
CA ALA A 347 1.63 -6.97 -11.86
C ALA A 347 1.16 -5.51 -11.64
N SER A 348 -0.03 -5.32 -11.06
CA SER A 348 -0.54 -4.00 -10.66
C SER A 348 0.37 -3.32 -9.62
N THR A 349 0.85 -4.06 -8.63
CA THR A 349 1.76 -3.55 -7.60
C THR A 349 3.13 -3.19 -8.16
N GLN A 350 3.68 -4.02 -9.06
CA GLN A 350 4.94 -3.77 -9.76
C GLN A 350 4.85 -2.54 -10.66
N LYS A 351 3.72 -2.35 -11.37
CA LYS A 351 3.46 -1.12 -12.15
C LYS A 351 3.44 0.12 -11.24
N LYS A 352 2.76 0.06 -10.09
CA LYS A 352 2.76 1.15 -9.10
C LYS A 352 4.16 1.43 -8.56
N LEU A 353 4.94 0.38 -8.28
CA LEU A 353 6.32 0.52 -7.82
C LEU A 353 7.18 1.21 -8.88
N LEU A 354 7.11 0.80 -10.14
CA LEU A 354 7.83 1.41 -11.26
C LEU A 354 7.52 2.91 -11.37
N VAL A 355 6.23 3.29 -11.35
CA VAL A 355 5.82 4.70 -11.39
C VAL A 355 6.40 5.46 -10.19
N THR A 356 6.35 4.87 -9.00
CA THR A 356 6.89 5.51 -7.78
C THR A 356 8.41 5.68 -7.85
N VAL A 357 9.14 4.71 -8.41
CA VAL A 357 10.59 4.80 -8.64
C VAL A 357 10.94 5.93 -9.61
N ILE A 358 10.22 6.04 -10.73
CA ILE A 358 10.43 7.13 -11.70
C ILE A 358 10.20 8.49 -11.03
N VAL A 359 9.10 8.64 -10.29
CA VAL A 359 8.80 9.88 -9.55
C VAL A 359 9.88 10.18 -8.52
N ALA A 360 10.36 9.17 -7.77
CA ALA A 360 11.44 9.34 -6.79
C ALA A 360 12.74 9.82 -7.45
N ILE A 361 13.13 9.25 -8.59
CA ILE A 361 14.32 9.68 -9.32
C ILE A 361 14.22 11.16 -9.73
N ILE A 362 13.08 11.56 -10.33
CA ILE A 362 12.84 12.94 -10.73
C ILE A 362 12.90 13.88 -9.51
N SER A 363 12.28 13.50 -8.39
CA SER A 363 12.30 14.29 -7.16
C SER A 363 13.70 14.40 -6.54
N ILE A 364 14.53 13.36 -6.63
CA ILE A 364 15.94 13.42 -6.21
C ILE A 364 16.70 14.44 -7.05
N PHE A 365 16.57 14.41 -8.38
CA PHE A 365 17.22 15.41 -9.24
C PHE A 365 16.74 16.82 -8.91
N LEU A 366 15.44 17.01 -8.69
CA LEU A 366 14.88 18.30 -8.32
C LEU A 366 15.46 18.82 -6.99
N ALA A 367 15.60 17.95 -5.99
CA ALA A 367 16.24 18.29 -4.71
C ALA A 367 17.72 18.66 -4.89
N LEU A 368 18.47 17.91 -5.71
CA LEU A 368 19.87 18.22 -6.03
C LEU A 368 20.02 19.60 -6.69
N PHE A 369 19.13 19.93 -7.64
CA PHE A 369 19.15 21.24 -8.29
C PHE A 369 18.82 22.36 -7.30
N GLU A 370 17.87 22.14 -6.40
CA GLU A 370 17.52 23.12 -5.37
C GLU A 370 18.67 23.33 -4.38
N ASP A 371 19.35 22.27 -3.92
CA ASP A 371 20.53 22.40 -3.06
C ASP A 371 21.64 23.22 -3.71
N ILE A 372 21.91 22.96 -5.00
CA ILE A 372 22.87 23.72 -5.79
C ILE A 372 22.44 25.19 -5.85
N ALA A 373 21.15 25.46 -6.10
CA ALA A 373 20.60 26.81 -6.18
C ALA A 373 20.69 27.55 -4.83
N PHE A 374 20.28 26.90 -3.73
CA PHE A 374 20.32 27.43 -2.38
C PHE A 374 21.75 27.81 -1.96
N ASN A 375 22.70 26.90 -2.17
CA ASN A 375 24.12 27.17 -1.94
C ASN A 375 24.64 28.32 -2.81
N THR A 376 24.24 28.37 -4.08
CA THR A 376 24.64 29.45 -5.00
C THR A 376 24.11 30.81 -4.54
N VAL A 377 22.86 30.87 -4.07
CA VAL A 377 22.26 32.08 -3.51
C VAL A 377 23.01 32.53 -2.26
N TYR A 378 23.36 31.61 -1.35
CA TYR A 378 24.18 31.92 -0.19
C TYR A 378 25.56 32.47 -0.57
N ILE A 379 26.27 31.77 -1.47
CA ILE A 379 27.61 32.17 -1.94
C ILE A 379 27.56 33.54 -2.62
N SER A 380 26.56 33.78 -3.47
CA SER A 380 26.37 35.07 -4.14
C SER A 380 26.13 36.20 -3.15
N ASN A 381 25.22 36.00 -2.19
CA ASN A 381 24.92 36.97 -1.15
C ASN A 381 26.13 37.23 -0.24
N ASN A 382 27.04 36.27 -0.06
CA ASN A 382 28.20 36.42 0.83
C ASN A 382 29.54 36.53 0.10
N ARG A 383 29.54 36.77 -1.22
CA ARG A 383 30.74 36.65 -2.07
C ARG A 383 31.93 37.46 -1.57
N LYS A 384 31.72 38.73 -1.16
CA LYS A 384 32.78 39.60 -0.61
C LYS A 384 33.33 39.05 0.71
N LYS A 385 32.45 38.70 1.66
CA LYS A 385 32.82 38.12 2.97
C LYS A 385 33.61 36.83 2.79
N LEU A 386 33.16 35.94 1.89
CA LEU A 386 33.83 34.67 1.59
C LEU A 386 35.20 34.86 0.93
N ALA A 387 35.34 35.83 0.02
CA ALA A 387 36.60 36.16 -0.62
C ALA A 387 37.63 36.74 0.38
N ILE A 388 37.21 37.65 1.26
CA ILE A 388 38.08 38.20 2.31
C ILE A 388 38.56 37.09 3.25
N LYS A 389 37.63 36.24 3.75
CA LYS A 389 37.99 35.09 4.60
C LYS A 389 39.01 34.18 3.91
N ARG A 390 38.84 33.93 2.61
CA ARG A 390 39.77 33.10 1.82
C ARG A 390 41.15 33.74 1.69
N LEU A 391 41.22 35.03 1.38
CA LEU A 391 42.48 35.79 1.29
C LEU A 391 43.25 35.79 2.62
N MET A 392 42.52 35.82 3.74
CA MET A 392 43.08 35.70 5.08
C MET A 392 43.50 34.26 5.47
N GLY A 393 43.46 33.30 4.53
CA GLY A 393 43.86 31.92 4.79
C GLY A 393 42.86 31.11 5.63
N ALA A 394 41.59 31.54 5.72
CA ALA A 394 40.58 30.77 6.46
C ALA A 394 40.38 29.38 5.85
N ASN A 395 40.28 28.37 6.72
CA ASN A 395 39.90 27.02 6.34
C ASN A 395 38.38 26.94 6.04
N TYR A 396 37.94 25.83 5.44
CA TYR A 396 36.56 25.64 4.97
C TYR A 396 35.51 25.88 6.07
N LEU A 397 35.73 25.36 7.28
CA LEU A 397 34.82 25.54 8.41
C LEU A 397 34.72 27.00 8.87
N LYS A 398 35.81 27.77 8.87
CA LYS A 398 35.75 29.21 9.18
C LYS A 398 35.09 30.02 8.05
N GLN A 399 35.18 29.54 6.82
CA GLN A 399 34.58 30.16 5.64
C GLN A 399 33.06 29.97 5.62
N PHE A 400 32.58 28.73 5.80
CA PHE A 400 31.17 28.34 5.65
C PHE A 400 30.44 27.99 6.95
N GLY A 401 31.08 28.05 8.12
CA GLY A 401 30.52 27.54 9.39
C GLY A 401 29.15 28.11 9.76
N GLU A 402 28.91 29.41 9.55
CA GLU A 402 27.59 30.03 9.77
C GLU A 402 26.49 29.37 8.91
N PHE A 403 26.82 29.02 7.67
CA PHE A 403 25.89 28.38 6.75
C PHE A 403 25.70 26.90 7.02
N ILE A 404 26.78 26.21 7.43
CA ILE A 404 26.70 24.82 7.90
C ILE A 404 25.73 24.70 9.07
N LEU A 405 25.74 25.65 10.01
CA LEU A 405 24.76 25.67 11.11
C LEU A 405 23.33 25.88 10.62
N ILE A 406 23.12 26.69 9.57
CA ILE A 406 21.79 26.86 8.96
C ILE A 406 21.34 25.56 8.31
N ILE A 407 22.20 24.92 7.51
CA ILE A 407 21.93 23.62 6.87
C ILE A 407 21.52 22.58 7.91
N LEU A 408 22.31 22.44 8.98
CA LEU A 408 21.99 21.52 10.07
C LEU A 408 20.66 21.87 10.75
N GLY A 409 20.39 23.16 10.98
CA GLY A 409 19.13 23.63 11.57
C GLY A 409 17.93 23.31 10.70
N VAL A 410 18.04 23.50 9.38
CA VAL A 410 17.01 23.17 8.40
C VAL A 410 16.77 21.66 8.36
N GLY A 411 17.85 20.86 8.37
CA GLY A 411 17.77 19.41 8.44
C GLY A 411 17.01 18.92 9.68
N VAL A 412 17.16 19.58 10.84
CA VAL A 412 16.37 19.25 12.05
C VAL A 412 14.88 19.51 11.83
N VAL A 413 14.53 20.62 11.17
CA VAL A 413 13.13 20.97 10.85
C VAL A 413 12.54 19.93 9.89
N GLU A 414 13.23 19.59 8.81
CA GLU A 414 12.80 18.57 7.85
C GLU A 414 12.63 17.20 8.49
N ALA A 415 13.61 16.77 9.28
CA ALA A 415 13.54 15.50 10.02
C ALA A 415 12.34 15.48 10.98
N THR A 416 12.03 16.60 11.63
CA THR A 416 10.87 16.74 12.52
C THR A 416 9.56 16.62 11.73
N LEU A 417 9.44 17.31 10.60
CA LEU A 417 8.26 17.22 9.73
C LEU A 417 8.06 15.79 9.21
N VAL A 418 9.13 15.12 8.78
CA VAL A 418 9.08 13.72 8.34
C VAL A 418 8.64 12.80 9.48
N TYR A 419 9.11 13.02 10.70
CA TYR A 419 8.67 12.26 11.86
C TYR A 419 7.17 12.46 12.14
N LEU A 420 6.68 13.69 12.10
CA LEU A 420 5.26 14.00 12.31
C LEU A 420 4.35 13.30 11.29
N ILE A 421 4.77 13.24 10.02
CA ILE A 421 4.01 12.60 8.94
C ILE A 421 4.07 11.07 9.03
N THR A 422 5.25 10.51 9.29
CA THR A 422 5.48 9.06 9.13
C THR A 422 5.44 8.28 10.43
N GLN A 423 5.54 8.96 11.58
CA GLN A 423 5.65 8.38 12.92
C GLN A 423 6.82 7.38 13.05
N LYS A 424 7.86 7.52 12.21
CA LYS A 424 9.02 6.62 12.16
C LYS A 424 10.32 7.38 12.38
N LEU A 425 10.92 7.20 13.56
CA LEU A 425 12.19 7.84 13.92
C LEU A 425 13.34 7.43 13.01
N SER A 426 13.41 6.16 12.58
CA SER A 426 14.48 5.69 11.70
C SER A 426 14.49 6.38 10.34
N LEU A 427 13.31 6.68 9.78
CA LEU A 427 13.19 7.40 8.52
C LEU A 427 13.62 8.87 8.70
N SER A 428 13.15 9.52 9.78
CA SER A 428 13.52 10.89 10.16
C SER A 428 15.03 11.07 10.34
N LEU A 429 15.68 10.16 11.08
CA LEU A 429 17.14 10.16 11.25
C LEU A 429 17.89 9.90 9.94
N GLY A 430 17.38 8.99 9.10
CA GLY A 430 17.96 8.71 7.79
C GLY A 430 17.97 9.95 6.90
N VAL A 431 16.86 10.70 6.86
CA VAL A 431 16.74 11.97 6.13
C VAL A 431 17.73 13.00 6.66
N PHE A 432 17.78 13.18 7.99
CA PHE A 432 18.72 14.10 8.62
C PHE A 432 20.17 13.79 8.21
N ILE A 433 20.61 12.54 8.38
CA ILE A 433 22.00 12.17 8.15
C ILE A 433 22.33 12.24 6.66
N ILE A 434 21.54 11.58 5.80
CA ILE A 434 21.85 11.46 4.38
C ILE A 434 21.69 12.80 3.66
N GLY A 435 20.62 13.55 3.95
CA GLY A 435 20.37 14.87 3.36
C GLY A 435 21.50 15.85 3.69
N ASN A 436 21.87 15.98 4.98
CA ASN A 436 22.95 16.87 5.38
C ASN A 436 24.32 16.44 4.82
N LEU A 437 24.63 15.14 4.77
CA LEU A 437 25.86 14.68 4.14
C LEU A 437 25.94 15.06 2.66
N LEU A 438 24.82 14.92 1.94
CA LEU A 438 24.74 15.25 0.53
C LEU A 438 24.88 16.77 0.30
N GLU A 439 24.16 17.59 1.07
CA GLU A 439 24.21 19.04 0.94
C GLU A 439 25.58 19.61 1.31
N LEU A 440 26.20 19.11 2.40
CA LEU A 440 27.56 19.51 2.78
C LEU A 440 28.59 19.12 1.72
N SER A 441 28.40 17.99 1.03
CA SER A 441 29.25 17.56 -0.08
C SER A 441 29.10 18.50 -1.28
N LEU A 442 27.87 18.90 -1.63
CA LEU A 442 27.60 19.87 -2.69
C LEU A 442 28.19 21.24 -2.38
N LEU A 443 28.03 21.71 -1.14
CA LEU A 443 28.62 22.98 -0.68
C LEU A 443 30.15 22.93 -0.75
N MET A 444 30.76 21.79 -0.42
CA MET A 444 32.20 21.62 -0.51
C MET A 444 32.68 21.72 -1.96
N LEU A 445 32.00 21.06 -2.89
CA LEU A 445 32.31 21.13 -4.32
C LEU A 445 32.17 22.55 -4.87
N GLN A 446 31.09 23.26 -4.55
CA GLN A 446 30.88 24.64 -4.97
C GLN A 446 31.88 25.60 -4.32
N GLY A 447 32.26 25.35 -3.07
CA GLY A 447 33.30 26.09 -2.35
C GLY A 447 34.69 25.92 -2.97
N MET A 448 35.04 24.71 -3.41
CA MET A 448 36.27 24.45 -4.16
C MET A 448 36.29 25.19 -5.49
N HIS A 449 35.17 25.16 -6.23
CA HIS A 449 35.05 25.89 -7.50
C HIS A 449 35.17 27.41 -7.31
N LEU A 450 34.54 27.97 -6.27
CA LEU A 450 34.68 29.38 -5.89
C LEU A 450 36.13 29.74 -5.58
N ASN A 451 36.82 28.91 -4.80
CA ASN A 451 38.22 29.15 -4.41
C ASN A 451 39.17 29.11 -5.61
N LYS A 452 38.93 28.21 -6.58
CA LYS A 452 39.67 28.17 -7.85
C LYS A 452 39.50 29.47 -8.63
N LYS A 453 38.24 29.90 -8.83
CA LYS A 453 37.91 31.14 -9.54
C LYS A 453 38.53 32.38 -8.90
N ILE A 454 38.48 32.47 -7.57
CA ILE A 454 39.14 33.57 -6.83
C ILE A 454 40.65 33.56 -7.06
N SER A 455 41.29 32.39 -7.05
CA SER A 455 42.72 32.28 -7.31
C SER A 455 43.12 32.67 -8.73
N GLU A 456 42.33 32.33 -9.74
CA GLU A 456 42.54 32.73 -11.14
C GLU A 456 42.45 34.25 -11.27
N THR A 457 41.37 34.84 -10.72
CA THR A 457 41.16 36.30 -10.75
C THR A 457 42.26 37.09 -10.04
N ILE A 458 42.86 36.56 -8.95
CA ILE A 458 43.97 37.22 -8.24
C ILE A 458 45.29 37.10 -9.03
N LYS A 459 45.48 36.01 -9.78
CA LYS A 459 46.68 35.78 -10.59
C LYS A 459 46.66 36.54 -11.93
N GLY A 460 45.54 37.15 -12.30
CA GLY A 460 45.38 37.89 -13.55
C GLY A 460 45.17 37.00 -14.78
N GLU A 461 44.79 35.73 -14.56
CA GLU A 461 44.25 34.82 -15.58
C GLU A 461 42.72 34.92 -15.61
#